data_AF-A0A7C7HSV7-F1
#
_entry.id   AF-A0A7C7HSV7-F1
#
_cell.length_a   1.000
_cell.length_b   1.000
_cell.length_c   1.000
_cell.angle_alpha   90.00
_cell.angle_beta   90.00
_cell.angle_gamma   90.00
#
_symmetry.space_group_name_H-M   'P 1'
#
loop_
_entity.id
_entity.type
_entity.pdbx_description
1 polymer ?
#
loop_
_entity_poly.entity_id
_entity_poly.type
_entity_poly.pdbx_seq_one_letter_code
_entity_poly.pdbx_strand_id
1 'polypeptide(L)'
;MPPVWPFKKKAVAVQPTAPDVVEYQRGGDGETEAALADRSHVEDSSFQAAMDALSQPHLGSPEAGKPAQATEVGENIPLPKPQSGEQWVKNADGYWYRKQADGSFEATAYVENSSGEKVPYSS
;
A
#
# COMPACT_ATOMS: atom_id res chain seq x y z
N MET A 1 28.18 -46.19 3.93
CA MET A 1 29.02 -45.50 4.94
C MET A 1 28.89 -44.00 4.67
N PRO A 2 28.55 -43.17 5.67
CA PRO A 2 28.42 -41.72 5.44
C PRO A 2 29.81 -41.08 5.26
N PRO A 3 29.95 -40.09 4.35
CA PRO A 3 31.22 -39.43 4.10
C PRO A 3 31.65 -38.56 5.29
N VAL A 4 32.93 -38.66 5.66
CA VAL A 4 33.54 -37.88 6.75
C VAL A 4 33.92 -36.50 6.22
N TRP A 5 33.23 -35.46 6.69
CA TRP A 5 33.51 -34.07 6.31
C TRP A 5 34.60 -33.48 7.22
N PRO A 6 35.60 -32.72 6.71
CA PRO A 6 36.80 -32.33 7.46
C PRO A 6 36.58 -31.20 8.47
N PHE A 7 35.38 -30.64 8.55
CA PHE A 7 35.03 -29.62 9.53
C PHE A 7 34.41 -30.28 10.75
N LYS A 8 35.20 -30.29 11.83
CA LYS A 8 34.73 -30.55 13.18
C LYS A 8 33.69 -29.48 13.54
N LYS A 9 32.41 -29.86 13.61
CA LYS A 9 31.38 -29.01 14.21
C LYS A 9 31.73 -28.83 15.69
N LYS A 10 32.29 -27.68 16.05
CA LYS A 10 32.45 -27.29 17.47
C LYS A 10 31.04 -27.01 18.00
N ALA A 11 30.65 -27.68 19.08
CA ALA A 11 29.45 -27.34 19.82
C ALA A 11 29.66 -25.95 20.43
N VAL A 12 29.14 -24.93 19.76
CA VAL A 12 29.00 -23.59 20.32
C VAL A 12 27.78 -23.64 21.22
N ALA A 13 28.01 -23.71 22.53
CA ALA A 13 26.99 -23.40 23.52
C ALA A 13 26.78 -21.88 23.53
N VAL A 14 26.12 -21.35 22.50
CA VAL A 14 25.54 -20.01 22.57
C VAL A 14 24.26 -20.18 23.39
N GLN A 15 24.29 -19.71 24.64
CA GLN A 15 23.05 -19.32 25.28
C GLN A 15 22.40 -18.26 24.38
N PRO A 16 21.14 -18.41 23.95
CA PRO A 16 20.44 -17.34 23.27
C PRO A 16 20.27 -16.20 24.27
N THR A 17 21.12 -15.18 24.21
CA THR A 17 20.83 -13.90 24.86
C THR A 17 19.56 -13.39 24.20
N ALA A 18 18.46 -13.35 24.95
CA ALA A 18 17.20 -12.79 24.47
C ALA A 18 17.47 -11.38 23.90
N PRO A 19 16.87 -11.01 22.76
CA PRO A 19 17.03 -9.65 22.23
C PRO A 19 16.57 -8.66 23.30
N ASP A 20 17.38 -7.61 23.49
CA ASP A 20 17.07 -6.51 24.39
C ASP A 20 15.72 -5.90 24.01
N VAL A 21 14.83 -5.74 24.99
CA VAL A 21 13.49 -5.19 24.76
C VAL A 21 13.64 -3.69 24.55
N VAL A 22 13.36 -3.22 23.33
CA VAL A 22 13.30 -1.79 23.04
C VAL A 22 12.02 -1.23 23.65
N GLU A 23 12.14 -0.58 24.80
CA GLU A 23 11.04 0.13 25.45
C GLU A 23 10.90 1.54 24.85
N TYR A 24 9.71 1.85 24.33
CA TYR A 24 9.39 3.19 23.86
C TYR A 24 8.93 4.03 25.03
N GLN A 25 9.79 4.95 25.45
CA GLN A 25 9.43 5.93 26.47
C GLN A 25 8.53 6.99 25.82
N ARG A 26 7.29 7.08 26.28
CA ARG A 26 6.43 8.21 25.91
C ARG A 26 7.06 9.46 26.52
N GLY A 27 7.72 10.26 25.68
CA GLY A 27 8.24 11.57 26.05
C GLY A 27 7.12 12.40 26.70
N GLY A 28 7.47 13.19 27.71
CA GLY A 28 6.50 13.97 28.47
C GLY A 28 5.67 14.89 27.57
N ASP A 29 4.50 15.31 28.04
CA ASP A 29 3.46 16.02 27.28
C ASP A 29 4.02 17.18 26.42
N GLY A 30 5.06 17.89 26.87
CA GLY A 30 5.69 19.00 26.16
C GLY A 30 6.40 18.67 24.84
N GLU A 31 6.93 17.46 24.64
CA GLU A 31 7.58 17.09 23.37
C GLU A 31 6.56 16.77 22.27
N THR A 32 5.37 16.33 22.67
CA THR A 32 4.28 16.06 21.72
C THR A 32 3.70 17.35 21.14
N GLU A 33 3.64 18.42 21.93
CA GLU A 33 3.15 19.72 21.48
C GLU A 33 4.08 20.35 20.42
N ALA A 34 5.39 20.24 20.62
CA ALA A 34 6.40 20.70 19.66
C ALA A 34 6.37 19.87 18.36
N ALA A 35 6.23 18.55 18.46
CA ALA A 35 6.12 17.67 17.30
C ALA A 35 4.81 17.89 16.52
N LEU A 36 3.70 18.20 17.20
CA LEU A 36 2.42 18.52 16.56
C LEU A 36 2.41 19.89 15.88
N ALA A 37 3.21 20.83 16.39
CA ALA A 37 3.38 22.15 15.79
C ALA A 37 4.40 22.17 14.64
N ASP A 38 5.18 21.10 14.47
CA ASP A 38 6.20 21.02 13.41
C ASP A 38 5.56 20.97 12.02
N ARG A 39 5.81 22.04 11.25
CA ARG A 39 5.38 22.17 9.85
C ARG A 39 6.55 22.13 8.88
N SER A 40 7.75 21.76 9.34
CA SER A 40 8.95 21.74 8.52
C SER A 40 8.75 20.93 7.22
N HIS A 41 8.07 19.79 7.31
CA HIS A 41 7.76 18.91 6.17
C HIS A 41 6.88 19.52 5.06
N VAL A 42 6.02 20.51 5.38
CA VAL A 42 5.20 21.24 4.38
C VAL A 42 5.87 22.53 3.93
N GLU A 43 6.74 23.11 4.75
CA GLU A 43 7.52 24.30 4.41
C GLU A 43 8.81 23.96 3.64
N ASP A 44 9.13 22.67 3.52
CA ASP A 44 10.26 22.16 2.75
C ASP A 44 10.20 22.62 1.29
N SER A 45 11.34 23.10 0.78
CA SER A 45 11.45 23.64 -0.58
C SER A 45 11.12 22.60 -1.65
N SER A 46 11.45 21.32 -1.38
CA SER A 46 11.15 20.21 -2.28
C SER A 46 9.65 19.90 -2.33
N PHE A 47 8.96 20.00 -1.20
CA PHE A 47 7.51 19.82 -1.13
C PHE A 47 6.79 20.95 -1.87
N GLN A 48 7.20 22.20 -1.61
CA GLN A 48 6.61 23.36 -2.26
C GLN A 48 6.85 23.37 -3.78
N ALA A 49 8.03 22.94 -4.24
CA ALA A 49 8.33 22.80 -5.66
C ALA A 49 7.47 21.73 -6.35
N ALA A 50 7.19 20.60 -5.67
CA ALA A 50 6.31 19.57 -6.21
C ALA A 50 4.85 20.04 -6.30
N MET A 51 4.37 20.77 -5.29
CA MET A 51 3.04 21.37 -5.31
C MET A 51 2.91 22.46 -6.39
N ASP A 52 3.95 23.29 -6.57
CA ASP A 52 4.01 24.26 -7.67
C ASP A 52 3.95 23.57 -9.04
N ALA A 53 4.73 22.51 -9.24
CA ALA A 53 4.71 21.72 -10.47
C ALA A 53 3.33 21.08 -10.75
N LEU A 54 2.59 20.66 -9.72
CA LEU A 54 1.24 20.11 -9.85
C LEU A 54 0.19 21.19 -10.12
N SER A 55 0.37 22.39 -9.55
CA SER A 55 -0.55 23.52 -9.67
C SER A 55 -0.35 24.37 -10.93
N GLN A 56 0.84 24.33 -11.53
CA GLN A 56 1.12 24.97 -12.82
C GLN A 56 0.78 23.98 -13.95
N PRO A 57 -0.30 24.19 -14.72
CA PRO A 57 -0.59 23.37 -15.89
C PRO A 57 0.38 23.71 -17.04
N HIS A 58 1.63 23.30 -16.91
CA HIS A 58 2.64 23.36 -17.96
C HIS A 58 2.75 22.04 -18.73
N LEU A 59 1.85 21.08 -18.46
CA LEU A 59 1.59 19.95 -19.34
C LEU A 59 0.87 20.46 -20.60
N GLY A 60 1.64 21.16 -21.44
CA GLY A 60 1.30 21.34 -22.84
C GLY A 60 0.97 19.98 -23.45
N SER A 61 0.04 19.99 -24.40
CA SER A 61 -0.49 18.87 -25.17
C SER A 61 0.41 17.63 -25.23
N PRO A 62 -0.14 16.41 -25.03
CA PRO A 62 0.65 15.19 -24.99
C PRO A 62 1.36 14.93 -26.33
N GLU A 63 2.68 15.16 -26.37
CA GLU A 63 3.53 14.58 -27.41
C GLU A 63 3.74 13.09 -27.09
N ALA A 64 2.89 12.27 -27.74
CA ALA A 64 3.10 10.87 -28.09
C ALA A 64 3.97 10.00 -27.15
N GLY A 65 3.47 9.73 -25.96
CA GLY A 65 4.02 8.69 -25.08
C GLY A 65 3.01 8.31 -24.01
N LYS A 66 1.92 7.62 -24.40
CA LYS A 66 0.76 7.24 -23.58
C LYS A 66 1.08 7.09 -22.08
N PRO A 67 0.78 8.11 -21.24
CA PRO A 67 0.64 7.88 -19.81
C PRO A 67 -0.70 7.16 -19.58
N ALA A 68 -0.70 6.15 -18.70
CA ALA A 68 -1.91 5.48 -18.29
C ALA A 68 -2.86 6.52 -17.66
N GLN A 69 -4.04 6.67 -18.25
CA GLN A 69 -5.06 7.60 -17.79
C GLN A 69 -5.53 7.18 -16.38
N ALA A 70 -5.19 7.96 -15.36
CA ALA A 70 -5.91 7.94 -14.10
C ALA A 70 -7.23 8.68 -14.34
N THR A 71 -8.29 7.91 -14.54
CA THR A 71 -9.65 8.45 -14.64
C THR A 71 -10.15 8.76 -13.23
N GLU A 72 -9.99 9.99 -12.78
CA GLU A 72 -10.85 10.57 -11.74
C GLU A 72 -12.24 10.76 -12.33
N VAL A 73 -13.12 9.78 -12.15
CA VAL A 73 -14.57 9.92 -12.34
C VAL A 73 -15.20 10.18 -10.99
N GLY A 74 -15.31 11.46 -10.66
CA GLY A 74 -16.33 11.93 -9.73
C GLY A 74 -17.71 11.60 -10.27
N GLU A 75 -18.49 10.96 -9.42
CA GLU A 75 -19.95 10.91 -9.40
C GLU A 75 -20.67 10.18 -10.56
N ASN A 76 -21.30 9.05 -10.21
CA ASN A 76 -22.15 8.18 -11.03
C ASN A 76 -21.42 7.22 -11.99
N ILE A 77 -20.63 6.29 -11.44
CA ILE A 77 -20.32 5.04 -12.13
C ILE A 77 -21.62 4.21 -12.12
N PRO A 78 -22.29 3.94 -13.27
CA PRO A 78 -23.37 2.97 -13.29
C PRO A 78 -22.80 1.64 -12.81
N LEU A 79 -23.40 1.08 -11.77
CA LEU A 79 -23.06 -0.22 -11.18
C LEU A 79 -22.76 -1.20 -12.32
N PRO A 80 -21.49 -1.64 -12.51
CA PRO A 80 -21.17 -2.56 -13.59
C PRO A 80 -21.98 -3.82 -13.35
N LYS A 81 -22.94 -4.08 -14.24
CA LYS A 81 -23.68 -5.35 -14.23
C LYS A 81 -22.66 -6.47 -14.27
N PRO A 82 -22.77 -7.49 -13.41
CA PRO A 82 -21.82 -8.59 -13.39
C PRO A 82 -21.82 -9.25 -14.77
N GLN A 83 -20.77 -9.04 -15.56
CA GLN A 83 -20.56 -9.73 -16.81
C GLN A 83 -20.20 -11.17 -16.45
N SER A 84 -21.07 -12.08 -16.87
CA SER A 84 -20.89 -13.52 -16.78
C SER A 84 -19.51 -13.90 -17.33
N GLY A 85 -18.55 -14.18 -16.44
CA GLY A 85 -17.14 -14.37 -16.76
C GLY A 85 -16.15 -13.82 -15.71
N GLU A 86 -16.63 -13.11 -14.70
CA GLU A 86 -15.80 -12.48 -13.67
C GLU A 86 -15.18 -13.47 -12.68
N GLN A 87 -13.85 -13.52 -12.65
CA GLN A 87 -13.09 -14.27 -11.67
C GLN A 87 -12.85 -13.40 -10.44
N TRP A 88 -13.44 -13.80 -9.32
CA TRP A 88 -13.26 -13.13 -8.03
C TRP A 88 -12.21 -13.86 -7.20
N VAL A 89 -11.25 -13.11 -6.67
CA VAL A 89 -10.21 -13.66 -5.78
C VAL A 89 -10.35 -13.01 -4.41
N LYS A 90 -10.46 -13.85 -3.37
CA LYS A 90 -10.49 -13.39 -1.98
C LYS A 90 -9.05 -13.32 -1.47
N ASN A 91 -8.66 -12.15 -0.98
CA ASN A 91 -7.35 -11.96 -0.34
C ASN A 91 -7.43 -12.24 1.18
N ALA A 92 -6.25 -12.36 1.82
CA ALA A 92 -6.12 -12.61 3.25
C ALA A 92 -6.72 -11.47 4.11
N ASP A 93 -6.77 -10.25 3.55
CA ASP A 93 -7.34 -9.05 4.16
C ASP A 93 -8.87 -9.06 4.24
N GLY A 94 -9.53 -10.12 3.72
CA GLY A 94 -10.99 -10.28 3.78
C GLY A 94 -11.75 -9.65 2.62
N TYR A 95 -11.08 -8.87 1.78
CA TYR A 95 -11.64 -8.25 0.59
C TYR A 95 -11.57 -9.16 -0.65
N TRP A 96 -12.49 -8.90 -1.57
CA TRP A 96 -12.57 -9.53 -2.88
C TRP A 96 -12.03 -8.58 -3.94
N TYR A 97 -11.25 -9.12 -4.87
CA TYR A 97 -10.72 -8.39 -6.01
C TYR A 97 -11.19 -9.05 -7.30
N ARG A 98 -11.60 -8.22 -8.26
CA ARG A 98 -12.04 -8.67 -9.57
C ARG A 98 -10.81 -8.86 -10.47
N LYS A 99 -10.59 -10.09 -10.92
CA LYS A 99 -9.53 -10.46 -11.86
C LYS A 99 -10.07 -10.34 -13.29
N GLN A 100 -9.39 -9.54 -14.09
CA GLN A 100 -9.70 -9.29 -15.49
C GLN A 100 -9.19 -10.45 -16.37
N ALA A 101 -9.65 -10.50 -17.63
CA ALA A 101 -9.23 -11.52 -18.60
C ALA A 101 -7.71 -11.47 -18.91
N ASP A 102 -7.08 -10.30 -18.74
CA ASP A 102 -5.64 -10.09 -18.87
C ASP A 102 -4.83 -10.68 -17.69
N GLY A 103 -5.51 -11.12 -16.63
CA GLY A 103 -4.89 -11.58 -15.39
C GLY A 103 -4.58 -10.47 -14.39
N SER A 104 -4.73 -9.21 -14.79
CA SER A 104 -4.68 -8.04 -13.92
C SER A 104 -5.85 -7.98 -12.94
N PHE A 105 -5.66 -7.27 -11.82
CA PHE A 105 -6.67 -7.06 -10.78
C PHE A 105 -7.13 -5.61 -10.76
N GLU A 106 -8.41 -5.39 -10.46
CA GLU A 106 -8.87 -4.04 -10.15
C GLU A 106 -8.32 -3.55 -8.81
N ALA A 107 -7.95 -2.27 -8.76
CA ALA A 107 -7.50 -1.62 -7.53
C ALA A 107 -8.62 -1.45 -6.50
N THR A 108 -9.88 -1.45 -6.96
CA THR A 108 -11.06 -1.37 -6.10
C THR A 108 -11.23 -2.66 -5.31
N ALA A 109 -11.17 -2.56 -3.98
CA ALA A 109 -11.52 -3.65 -3.09
C ALA A 109 -13.05 -3.80 -3.02
N TYR A 110 -13.55 -5.03 -2.97
CA TYR A 110 -14.97 -5.33 -2.83
C TYR A 110 -15.24 -6.11 -1.54
N VAL A 111 -16.39 -5.87 -0.92
CA VAL A 111 -16.89 -6.60 0.25
C VAL A 111 -18.15 -7.36 -0.15
N GLU A 112 -18.32 -8.55 0.41
CA GLU A 112 -19.53 -9.34 0.21
C GLU A 112 -20.60 -8.91 1.22
N ASN A 113 -21.75 -8.47 0.73
CA ASN A 113 -22.89 -8.11 1.58
C ASN A 113 -23.67 -9.36 2.02
N SER A 114 -24.66 -9.20 2.91
CA SER A 114 -25.51 -10.30 3.39
C SER A 114 -26.34 -10.99 2.29
N SER A 115 -26.45 -10.38 1.11
CA SER A 115 -27.10 -10.94 -0.08
C SER A 115 -26.13 -11.76 -0.94
N GLY A 116 -24.84 -11.83 -0.59
CA GLY A 116 -23.80 -12.51 -1.37
C GLY A 116 -23.27 -11.71 -2.55
N GLU A 117 -23.70 -10.45 -2.71
CA GLU A 117 -23.22 -9.54 -3.75
C GLU A 117 -21.93 -8.85 -3.32
N LYS A 118 -21.00 -8.72 -4.27
CA LYS A 118 -19.70 -8.08 -4.06
C LYS A 118 -19.84 -6.60 -4.41
N VAL A 119 -19.88 -5.76 -3.39
CA VAL A 119 -20.02 -4.29 -3.51
C VAL A 119 -18.67 -3.61 -3.29
N PRO A 120 -18.33 -2.55 -4.04
CA PRO A 120 -17.05 -1.87 -3.85
C PRO A 120 -16.98 -1.26 -2.45
N TYR A 121 -15.85 -1.45 -1.78
CA TYR A 121 -15.56 -0.81 -0.50
C TYR A 121 -15.30 0.67 -0.75
N SER A 122 -16.22 1.52 -0.31
CA SER A 122 -16.00 2.96 -0.19
C SER A 122 -15.93 3.29 1.29
N SER A 123 -14.83 3.91 1.71
CA SER A 123 -14.74 4.55 3.03
C SER A 123 -15.45 5.90 3.03
#